data_AF-A0A221P8P9-F1
#
_entry.id   AF-A0A221P8P9-F1
#
_cell.length_a   1.000
_cell.length_b   1.000
_cell.length_c   1.000
_cell.angle_alpha   90.00
_cell.angle_beta   90.00
_cell.angle_gamma   90.00
#
_symmetry.space_group_name_H-M   'P 1'
#
loop_
_entity.id
_entity.type
_entity.pdbx_description
1 polymer ?
#
loop_
_entity_poly.entity_id
_entity_poly.type
_entity_poly.pdbx_seq_one_letter_code
_entity_poly.pdbx_strand_id
1 'polypeptide(L)'
;MVSGDPVYYGKNTTTVGYDNATLNNLQRVRRIPGVHDVIVHGTDSGVFAAGRLNAAGKNLTDFEVNPNHIVDAIRNNPDYKPGQPIRLVSCHSGADARPPEVPLAQTVADELGVPVTAPTDKVGTAADGGLNQTPVIGNNGYWRTYLPMTGH
;
A
#
# COMPACT_ATOMS: atom_id res chain seq x y z
N MET A 1 12.03 2.71 16.15
CA MET A 1 10.72 2.43 16.78
C MET A 1 9.67 2.82 15.77
N VAL A 2 8.90 1.85 15.27
CA VAL A 2 7.78 2.11 14.35
C VAL A 2 6.80 3.01 15.09
N SER A 3 6.52 4.19 14.54
CA SER A 3 5.48 5.09 15.03
C SER A 3 4.20 4.28 15.30
N GLY A 4 3.58 4.50 16.47
CA GLY A 4 2.63 3.60 17.16
C GLY A 4 1.33 3.17 16.46
N ASP A 5 1.29 3.10 15.14
CA ASP A 5 0.21 2.51 14.37
C ASP A 5 0.35 0.99 14.25
N PRO A 6 -0.75 0.24 14.37
CA PRO A 6 -0.73 -1.20 14.21
C PRO A 6 -0.36 -1.56 12.77
N VAL A 7 0.59 -2.51 12.68
CA VAL A 7 0.92 -3.22 11.46
C VAL A 7 0.38 -4.65 11.58
N TYR A 8 -0.44 -5.07 10.63
CA TYR A 8 -0.96 -6.43 10.56
C TYR A 8 -0.17 -7.24 9.54
N TYR A 9 0.47 -8.31 10.00
CA TYR A 9 1.16 -9.27 9.15
C TYR A 9 0.25 -10.44 8.83
N GLY A 10 0.18 -10.77 7.54
CA GLY A 10 -0.44 -11.99 7.05
C GLY A 10 0.37 -12.61 5.92
N LYS A 11 -0.01 -13.84 5.55
CA LYS A 11 0.75 -14.71 4.65
C LYS A 11 1.21 -14.09 3.34
N ASN A 12 0.38 -13.22 2.75
CA ASN A 12 0.69 -12.50 1.52
C ASN A 12 0.33 -11.01 1.67
N THR A 13 0.33 -10.49 2.89
CA THR A 13 -0.18 -9.13 3.18
C THR A 13 0.61 -8.44 4.28
N THR A 14 1.02 -7.21 4.05
CA THR A 14 1.41 -6.27 5.11
C THR A 14 0.43 -5.11 5.11
N THR A 15 -0.21 -4.83 6.24
CA THR A 15 -1.23 -3.77 6.34
C THR A 15 -0.86 -2.77 7.42
N VAL A 16 -0.92 -1.47 7.10
CA VAL A 16 -0.58 -0.38 8.03
C VAL A 16 -1.82 0.48 8.25
N GLY A 17 -2.28 0.55 9.51
CA GLY A 17 -3.50 1.24 9.90
C GLY A 17 -4.68 0.29 10.15
N TYR A 18 -5.70 0.82 10.83
CA TYR A 18 -6.83 0.08 11.41
C TYR A 18 -8.19 0.75 11.17
N ASP A 19 -8.28 1.75 10.30
CA ASP A 19 -9.56 2.33 9.93
C ASP A 19 -10.40 1.38 9.05
N ASN A 20 -11.68 1.74 8.89
CA ASN A 20 -12.64 0.88 8.21
C ASN A 20 -12.25 0.62 6.74
N ALA A 21 -11.62 1.58 6.06
CA ALA A 21 -11.24 1.43 4.65
C ALA A 21 -10.02 0.50 4.48
N THR A 22 -9.02 0.64 5.37
CA THR A 22 -7.85 -0.24 5.42
C THR A 22 -8.27 -1.67 5.74
N LEU A 23 -9.08 -1.87 6.77
CA LEU A 23 -9.57 -3.20 7.15
C LEU A 23 -10.49 -3.81 6.08
N ASN A 24 -11.29 -2.98 5.40
CA ASN A 24 -12.10 -3.41 4.27
C ASN A 24 -11.24 -4.00 3.14
N ASN A 25 -10.16 -3.30 2.75
CA ASN A 25 -9.23 -3.78 1.73
C ASN A 25 -8.44 -5.01 2.21
N LEU A 26 -8.04 -5.07 3.48
CA LEU A 26 -7.41 -6.26 4.08
C LEU A 26 -8.33 -7.48 3.99
N GLN A 27 -9.63 -7.31 4.22
CA GLN A 27 -10.55 -8.45 4.21
C GLN A 27 -10.94 -8.88 2.79
N ARG A 28 -11.14 -7.94 1.87
CA ARG A 28 -11.88 -8.20 0.61
C ARG A 28 -11.02 -8.28 -0.63
N VAL A 29 -9.81 -7.72 -0.64
CA VAL A 29 -8.95 -7.76 -1.83
C VAL A 29 -8.60 -9.21 -2.16
N ARG A 30 -8.88 -9.62 -3.40
CA ARG A 30 -8.42 -10.89 -3.96
C ARG A 30 -6.90 -10.93 -3.99
N ARG A 31 -6.33 -11.91 -3.31
CA ARG A 31 -4.88 -12.17 -3.30
C ARG A 31 -4.45 -12.73 -4.66
N ILE A 32 -3.31 -12.26 -5.15
CA ILE A 32 -2.68 -12.80 -6.35
C ILE A 32 -1.63 -13.81 -5.90
N PRO A 33 -1.69 -15.08 -6.38
CA PRO A 33 -0.67 -16.06 -6.05
C PRO A 33 0.74 -15.56 -6.38
N GLY A 34 1.67 -15.65 -5.42
CA GLY A 34 3.05 -15.22 -5.61
C GLY A 34 3.31 -13.72 -5.49
N VAL A 35 2.30 -12.89 -5.16
CA VAL A 35 2.46 -11.44 -4.95
C VAL A 35 2.15 -11.10 -3.49
N HIS A 36 2.94 -10.20 -2.92
CA HIS A 36 2.70 -9.67 -1.57
C HIS A 36 1.93 -8.35 -1.65
N ASP A 37 0.74 -8.31 -1.07
CA ASP A 37 -0.08 -7.10 -1.04
C ASP A 37 0.34 -6.20 0.12
N VAL A 38 0.47 -4.91 -0.14
CA VAL A 38 0.74 -3.90 0.86
C VAL A 38 -0.44 -2.94 0.91
N ILE A 39 -1.11 -2.89 2.06
CA ILE A 39 -2.37 -2.16 2.24
C ILE A 39 -2.12 -1.01 3.21
N VAL A 40 -2.18 0.21 2.69
CA VAL A 40 -1.95 1.44 3.42
C VAL A 40 -2.60 2.58 2.64
N HIS A 41 -3.05 3.64 3.28
CA HIS A 41 -3.55 4.79 2.53
C HIS A 41 -2.43 5.47 1.76
N GLY A 42 -2.79 6.05 0.64
CA GLY A 42 -1.94 6.96 -0.13
C GLY A 42 -2.75 8.21 -0.47
N THR A 43 -2.07 9.34 -0.60
CA THR A 43 -2.68 10.63 -0.92
C THR A 43 -2.34 11.05 -2.35
N ASP A 44 -3.12 11.99 -2.89
CA ASP A 44 -2.81 12.65 -4.16
C ASP A 44 -1.55 13.55 -4.11
N SER A 45 -1.08 13.88 -2.90
CA SER A 45 0.22 14.52 -2.66
C SER A 45 1.41 13.56 -2.68
N GLY A 46 1.19 12.25 -2.90
CA GLY A 46 2.27 11.28 -3.00
C GLY A 46 2.90 10.89 -1.67
N VAL A 47 2.11 10.84 -0.59
CA VAL A 47 2.55 10.31 0.72
C VAL A 47 1.73 9.10 1.13
N PHE A 48 2.34 8.17 1.87
CA PHE A 48 1.58 7.15 2.59
C PHE A 48 0.99 7.73 3.86
N ALA A 49 -0.17 7.23 4.28
CA ALA A 49 -0.77 7.59 5.55
C ALA A 49 -1.28 6.35 6.30
N ALA A 50 -1.08 6.32 7.62
CA ALA A 50 -1.66 5.28 8.45
C ALA A 50 -3.14 5.60 8.69
N GLY A 51 -4.03 4.68 8.31
CA GLY A 51 -5.47 4.83 8.56
C GLY A 51 -5.78 4.60 10.04
N ARG A 52 -6.40 5.57 10.70
CA ARG A 52 -6.75 5.52 12.13
C ARG A 52 -8.23 5.81 12.35
N LEU A 53 -8.74 5.50 13.54
CA LEU A 53 -10.04 5.95 14.01
C LEU A 53 -9.85 6.90 15.18
N ASN A 54 -10.55 8.03 15.17
CA ASN A 54 -10.63 8.87 16.37
C ASN A 54 -11.61 8.28 17.40
N ALA A 55 -11.70 8.89 18.59
CA ALA A 55 -12.60 8.44 19.66
C ALA A 55 -14.09 8.43 19.27
N ALA A 56 -14.48 9.17 18.22
CA ALA A 56 -15.83 9.18 17.66
C ALA A 56 -16.03 8.18 16.51
N GLY A 57 -15.05 7.32 16.22
CA GLY A 57 -15.11 6.33 15.14
C GLY A 57 -14.94 6.91 13.73
N LYS A 58 -14.47 8.15 13.61
CA LYS A 58 -14.19 8.78 12.31
C LYS A 58 -12.82 8.34 11.79
N ASN A 59 -12.75 7.98 10.50
CA ASN A 59 -11.49 7.70 9.81
C ASN A 59 -10.59 8.95 9.78
N LEU A 60 -9.32 8.73 10.06
CA LEU A 60 -8.24 9.71 9.99
C LEU A 60 -7.11 9.15 9.11
N THR A 61 -6.60 9.98 8.22
CA THR A 61 -5.43 9.70 7.37
C THR A 61 -4.44 10.88 7.45
N ASP A 62 -4.37 11.50 8.63
CA ASP A 62 -3.59 12.71 8.93
C ASP A 62 -2.18 12.40 9.44
N PHE A 63 -1.82 11.12 9.50
CA PHE A 63 -0.51 10.67 9.93
C PHE A 63 0.29 10.10 8.77
N GLU A 64 1.20 10.92 8.25
CA GLU A 64 2.09 10.51 7.17
C GLU A 64 3.05 9.39 7.63
N VAL A 65 3.26 8.43 6.73
CA VAL A 65 4.18 7.32 6.93
C VAL A 65 5.28 7.42 5.90
N ASN A 66 6.53 7.49 6.36
CA ASN A 66 7.67 7.47 5.47
C ASN A 66 7.72 6.15 4.67
N PRO A 67 8.01 6.17 3.35
CA PRO A 67 8.12 4.95 2.55
C PRO A 67 9.07 3.89 3.13
N ASN A 68 10.17 4.30 3.78
CA ASN A 68 11.10 3.36 4.42
C ASN A 68 10.45 2.59 5.58
N HIS A 69 9.49 3.18 6.28
CA HIS A 69 8.71 2.45 7.29
C HIS A 69 7.78 1.40 6.66
N ILE A 70 7.29 1.63 5.44
CA ILE A 70 6.53 0.63 4.69
C ILE A 70 7.45 -0.53 4.27
N VAL A 71 8.64 -0.21 3.76
CA VAL A 71 9.68 -1.20 3.43
C VAL A 71 10.06 -2.04 4.65
N ASP A 72 10.31 -1.41 5.79
CA ASP A 72 10.63 -2.10 7.04
C ASP A 72 9.47 -2.98 7.51
N ALA A 73 8.22 -2.49 7.41
CA ALA A 73 7.04 -3.29 7.72
C ALA A 73 6.92 -4.51 6.81
N ILE A 74 7.28 -4.42 5.54
CA ILE A 74 7.29 -5.56 4.61
C ILE A 74 8.39 -6.56 5.02
N ARG A 75 9.62 -6.09 5.25
CA ARG A 75 10.75 -6.95 5.67
C ARG A 75 10.51 -7.65 7.01
N ASN A 76 9.79 -6.98 7.92
CA ASN A 76 9.46 -7.52 9.23
C ASN A 76 8.27 -8.51 9.22
N ASN A 77 7.57 -8.66 8.08
CA ASN A 77 6.54 -9.68 7.96
C ASN A 77 7.21 -11.07 7.83
N PRO A 78 7.03 -11.99 8.78
CA PRO A 78 7.70 -13.30 8.77
C PRO A 78 7.28 -14.20 7.60
N ASP A 79 6.14 -13.92 6.96
CA ASP A 79 5.67 -14.67 5.79
C ASP A 79 6.12 -14.05 4.45
N TYR A 80 6.67 -12.82 4.45
CA TYR A 80 7.19 -12.21 3.23
C TYR A 80 8.42 -12.96 2.75
N LYS A 81 8.44 -13.32 1.46
CA LYS A 81 9.56 -14.02 0.85
C LYS A 81 10.47 -13.02 0.14
N PRO A 82 11.78 -12.97 0.45
CA PRO A 82 12.73 -12.16 -0.30
C PRO A 82 12.62 -12.42 -1.81
N GLY A 83 12.55 -11.35 -2.61
CA GLY A 83 12.37 -11.43 -4.06
C GLY A 83 10.91 -11.52 -4.54
N GLN A 84 9.94 -11.63 -3.63
CA GLN A 84 8.53 -11.67 -4.00
C GLN A 84 8.06 -10.28 -4.51
N PRO A 85 7.37 -10.20 -5.66
CA PRO A 85 6.85 -8.93 -6.17
C PRO A 85 5.78 -8.35 -5.24
N ILE A 86 5.69 -7.02 -5.21
CA ILE A 86 4.74 -6.27 -4.38
C ILE A 86 3.58 -5.75 -5.22
N ARG A 87 2.37 -5.73 -4.64
CA ARG A 87 1.27 -4.90 -5.11
C ARG A 87 0.84 -3.93 -4.01
N LEU A 88 0.93 -2.63 -4.29
CA LEU A 88 0.44 -1.58 -3.42
C LEU A 88 -1.06 -1.41 -3.62
N VAL A 89 -1.86 -1.72 -2.61
CA VAL A 89 -3.28 -1.35 -2.52
C VAL A 89 -3.35 -0.02 -1.75
N SER A 90 -2.89 1.03 -2.41
CA SER A 90 -2.71 2.37 -1.83
C SER A 90 -2.96 3.43 -2.89
N CYS A 91 -3.94 4.31 -2.66
CA CYS A 91 -4.36 5.33 -3.64
C CYS A 91 -3.18 6.16 -4.13
N HIS A 92 -3.12 6.45 -5.43
CA HIS A 92 -2.10 7.31 -6.06
C HIS A 92 -0.64 6.86 -5.88
N SER A 93 -0.35 5.70 -5.30
CA SER A 93 1.03 5.26 -5.05
C SER A 93 1.82 4.95 -6.33
N GLY A 94 1.14 4.76 -7.46
CA GLY A 94 1.72 4.68 -8.80
C GLY A 94 1.46 5.91 -9.67
N ALA A 95 1.02 7.04 -9.09
CA ALA A 95 0.88 8.30 -9.81
C ALA A 95 2.26 8.90 -10.10
N ASP A 96 2.31 9.80 -11.09
CA ASP A 96 3.52 10.59 -11.33
C ASP A 96 3.77 11.51 -10.13
N ALA A 97 4.98 11.47 -9.59
CA ALA A 97 5.40 12.39 -8.56
C ALA A 97 5.69 13.77 -9.16
N ARG A 98 5.54 14.82 -8.35
CA ARG A 98 6.00 16.16 -8.74
C ARG A 98 7.53 16.18 -8.55
N PRO A 99 8.31 16.74 -9.47
CA PRO A 99 9.74 16.91 -9.23
C PRO A 99 9.98 17.83 -8.03
N PRO A 100 10.98 17.55 -7.16
CA PRO A 100 12.05 16.54 -7.31
C PRO A 100 11.71 15.14 -6.76
N GLU A 101 10.48 14.89 -6.32
CA GLU A 101 10.10 13.61 -5.73
C GLU A 101 10.00 12.47 -6.78
N VAL A 102 10.12 11.24 -6.31
CA VAL A 102 9.86 10.02 -7.11
C VAL A 102 8.54 9.38 -6.68
N PRO A 103 7.85 8.64 -7.57
CA PRO A 103 6.63 7.92 -7.19
C PRO A 103 6.85 6.98 -6.00
N LEU A 104 5.87 6.90 -5.08
CA LEU A 104 5.95 6.03 -3.90
C LEU A 104 6.30 4.58 -4.25
N ALA A 105 5.67 4.06 -5.32
CA ALA A 105 5.95 2.71 -5.81
C ALA A 105 7.39 2.53 -6.29
N GLN A 106 8.02 3.58 -6.85
CA GLN A 106 9.42 3.53 -7.26
C GLN A 106 10.35 3.44 -6.05
N THR A 107 10.12 4.27 -5.01
CA THR A 107 10.90 4.17 -3.76
C THR A 107 10.82 2.77 -3.16
N VAL A 108 9.62 2.19 -3.08
CA VAL A 108 9.45 0.82 -2.55
C VAL A 108 10.14 -0.22 -3.44
N ALA A 109 10.11 -0.04 -4.76
CA ALA A 109 10.77 -0.95 -5.70
C ALA A 109 12.28 -0.94 -5.53
N ASP A 110 12.87 0.26 -5.47
CA ASP A 110 14.31 0.46 -5.33
C ASP A 110 14.83 -0.09 -4.00
N GLU A 111 14.13 0.21 -2.90
CA GLU A 111 14.50 -0.24 -1.56
C GLU A 111 14.38 -1.76 -1.39
N LEU A 112 13.35 -2.39 -1.95
CA LEU A 112 13.17 -3.85 -1.83
C LEU A 112 13.93 -4.64 -2.90
N GLY A 113 14.37 -4.00 -3.99
CA GLY A 113 14.98 -4.67 -5.13
C GLY A 113 14.02 -5.60 -5.88
N VAL A 114 12.72 -5.31 -5.89
CA VAL A 114 11.68 -6.15 -6.51
C VAL A 114 10.69 -5.33 -7.33
N PRO A 115 9.98 -5.93 -8.31
CA PRO A 115 8.90 -5.25 -9.01
C PRO A 115 7.76 -4.84 -8.07
N VAL A 116 7.26 -3.62 -8.23
CA VAL A 116 6.13 -3.07 -7.48
C VAL A 116 5.03 -2.64 -8.44
N THR A 117 3.82 -3.17 -8.27
CA THR A 117 2.63 -2.76 -9.04
C THR A 117 1.72 -1.89 -8.18
N ALA A 118 1.34 -0.72 -8.67
CA ALA A 118 0.62 0.29 -7.90
C ALA A 118 -0.44 1.02 -8.75
N PRO A 119 -1.52 1.52 -8.17
CA PRO A 119 -2.56 2.25 -8.89
C PRO A 119 -2.13 3.71 -9.13
N THR A 120 -2.44 4.25 -10.30
CA THR A 120 -2.21 5.67 -10.62
C THR A 120 -3.24 6.60 -9.97
N ASP A 121 -4.33 6.07 -9.41
CA ASP A 121 -5.43 6.84 -8.81
C ASP A 121 -6.01 6.11 -7.58
N LYS A 122 -7.16 6.57 -7.08
CA LYS A 122 -7.92 5.98 -5.98
C LYS A 122 -8.21 4.51 -6.26
N VAL A 123 -7.93 3.65 -5.29
CA VAL A 123 -8.13 2.20 -5.38
C VAL A 123 -8.91 1.69 -4.18
N GLY A 124 -9.77 0.68 -4.39
CA GLY A 124 -10.42 0.01 -3.29
C GLY A 124 -11.38 -1.09 -3.70
N THR A 125 -12.01 -1.69 -2.70
CA THR A 125 -13.07 -2.69 -2.83
C THR A 125 -14.37 -2.16 -2.23
N ALA A 126 -15.51 -2.65 -2.70
CA ALA A 126 -16.81 -2.26 -2.16
C ALA A 126 -17.08 -2.99 -0.84
N ALA A 127 -17.58 -2.30 0.18
CA ALA A 127 -17.81 -2.92 1.49
C ALA A 127 -18.90 -4.01 1.48
N ASP A 128 -19.87 -3.87 0.57
CA ASP A 128 -21.00 -4.76 0.31
C ASP A 128 -20.73 -5.82 -0.77
N GLY A 129 -19.64 -5.71 -1.52
CA GLY A 129 -19.30 -6.59 -2.66
C GLY A 129 -18.77 -7.99 -2.31
N GLY A 130 -18.81 -8.40 -1.04
CA GLY A 130 -18.31 -9.71 -0.58
C GLY A 130 -16.78 -9.84 -0.51
N LEU A 131 -16.26 -11.06 -0.33
CA LEU A 131 -14.82 -11.34 -0.28
C LEU A 131 -14.23 -11.57 -1.68
N ASN A 132 -12.90 -11.55 -1.81
CA ASN A 132 -12.16 -11.86 -3.04
C ASN A 132 -12.49 -10.94 -4.25
N GLN A 133 -12.68 -9.66 -3.98
CA GLN A 133 -12.90 -8.64 -5.00
C GLN A 133 -11.61 -8.24 -5.71
N THR A 134 -11.71 -7.97 -7.01
CA THR A 134 -10.67 -7.20 -7.71
C THR A 134 -10.79 -5.75 -7.27
N PRO A 135 -9.75 -5.13 -6.68
CA PRO A 135 -9.80 -3.70 -6.40
C PRO A 135 -9.96 -2.90 -7.70
N VAL A 136 -10.84 -1.90 -7.67
CA VAL A 136 -11.14 -1.02 -8.81
C VAL A 136 -10.35 0.27 -8.64
N ILE A 137 -9.79 0.77 -9.75
CA ILE A 137 -9.13 2.07 -9.81
C ILE A 137 -10.12 3.10 -10.39
N GLY A 138 -10.28 4.23 -9.72
CA GLY A 138 -11.15 5.33 -10.16
C GLY A 138 -10.53 6.20 -11.26
N ASN A 139 -11.30 7.15 -11.77
CA ASN A 139 -10.84 8.23 -12.66
C ASN A 139 -10.05 7.77 -13.91
N ASN A 140 -10.41 6.62 -14.49
CA ASN A 140 -9.66 5.99 -15.59
C ASN A 140 -8.19 5.70 -15.26
N GLY A 141 -7.83 5.65 -13.99
CA GLY A 141 -6.52 5.21 -13.54
C GLY A 141 -6.30 3.72 -13.83
N TYR A 142 -5.04 3.32 -13.76
CA TYR A 142 -4.61 1.97 -14.12
C TYR A 142 -3.51 1.47 -13.18
N TRP A 143 -3.25 0.17 -13.23
CA TRP A 143 -2.13 -0.43 -12.52
C TRP A 143 -0.85 -0.21 -13.32
N ARG A 144 0.16 0.38 -12.68
CA ARG A 144 1.48 0.61 -13.25
C ARG A 144 2.52 -0.20 -12.49
N THR A 145 3.45 -0.82 -13.20
CA THR A 145 4.56 -1.57 -12.61
C THR A 145 5.84 -0.74 -12.66
N TYR A 146 6.52 -0.69 -11.52
CA TYR A 146 7.82 -0.07 -11.32
C TYR A 146 8.84 -1.17 -11.10
N LEU A 147 9.98 -1.06 -11.76
CA LEU A 147 11.12 -1.98 -11.61
C LEU A 147 12.19 -1.29 -10.77
N PRO A 148 12.94 -2.03 -9.93
CA PRO A 148 14.06 -1.48 -9.20
C PRO A 148 15.09 -0.91 -10.18
N MET A 149 15.48 0.33 -9.98
CA MET A 149 16.56 0.97 -10.72
C MET A 149 17.87 0.65 -10.01
N THR A 150 18.77 -0.08 -10.69
CA THR A 150 20.12 -0.30 -10.19
C THR A 150 20.91 1.01 -10.26
N GLY A 151 21.07 1.72 -9.14
CA GLY A 151 22.01 2.82 -9.02
C GLY A 151 21.62 3.94 -8.05
N HIS A 152 22.06 3.79 -6.80
CA HIS A 152 22.54 4.90 -5.98
C HIS A 152 23.96 4.57 -5.52
#